data_AF-A0A7X1WYS6-F1
#
_entry.id   AF-A0A7X1WYS6-F1
#
_cell.length_a   1.000
_cell.length_b   1.000
_cell.length_c   1.000
_cell.angle_alpha   90.00
_cell.angle_beta   90.00
_cell.angle_gamma   90.00
#
_symmetry.space_group_name_H-M   'P 1'
#
loop_
_entity.id
_entity.type
_entity.pdbx_description
1 polymer ?
#
loop_
_entity_poly.entity_id
_entity_poly.type
_entity_poly.pdbx_seq_one_letter_code
_entity_poly.pdbx_strand_id
1 'polypeptide(L)'
;MGCSNLVITRDDIKKYFCFIRYHDELLDVGLITPDEHHVATNEKRFVWENQILIRYPASIVNEIRVDADLRPIGVWSPTNIGVWS
;
A
#
# COMPACT_ATOMS: atom_id res chain seq x y z
N MET A 1 -17.35 14.42 19.00
CA MET A 1 -16.10 13.68 19.26
C MET A 1 -15.17 13.94 18.09
N GLY A 2 -14.29 14.93 18.23
CA GLY A 2 -13.34 15.29 17.18
C GLY A 2 -12.21 14.27 17.16
N CYS A 3 -12.19 13.39 16.17
CA CYS A 3 -11.00 12.61 15.90
C CYS A 3 -9.94 13.55 15.34
N SER A 4 -8.80 13.57 16.02
CA SER A 4 -7.57 14.26 15.68
C SER A 4 -7.35 14.34 14.17
N ASN A 5 -6.98 15.52 13.68
CA ASN A 5 -6.46 15.72 12.32
C ASN A 5 -5.27 14.77 12.10
N LEU A 6 -5.54 13.53 11.70
CA LEU A 6 -4.54 12.60 11.18
C LEU A 6 -4.07 13.23 9.88
N VAL A 7 -2.95 13.95 9.98
CA VAL A 7 -2.28 14.52 8.82
C VAL A 7 -1.69 13.33 8.06
N ILE A 8 -2.43 12.84 7.08
CA ILE A 8 -1.94 11.82 6.16
C ILE A 8 -0.86 12.46 5.28
N THR A 9 0.35 11.94 5.40
CA THR A 9 1.52 12.45 4.69
C THR A 9 1.69 11.79 3.32
N ARG A 10 2.58 12.34 2.49
CA ARG A 10 2.97 11.68 1.22
C ARG A 10 3.54 10.28 1.46
N ASP A 11 4.29 10.09 2.55
CA ASP A 11 4.86 8.80 2.92
C ASP A 11 3.78 7.78 3.31
N ASP A 12 2.68 8.21 3.92
CA ASP A 12 1.59 7.30 4.26
C ASP A 12 0.86 6.81 3.00
N ILE A 13 0.63 7.71 2.04
CA ILE A 13 0.10 7.35 0.71
C ILE A 13 1.05 6.37 0.01
N LYS A 14 2.36 6.62 0.08
CA LYS A 14 3.37 5.72 -0.48
C LYS A 14 3.36 4.34 0.17
N LYS A 15 3.27 4.28 1.51
CA LYS A 15 3.16 3.01 2.26
C LYS A 15 1.96 2.20 1.84
N TYR A 16 0.81 2.84 1.61
CA TYR A 16 -0.37 2.16 1.10
C TYR A 16 -0.12 1.50 -0.25
N PHE A 17 0.44 2.22 -1.22
CA PHE A 17 0.75 1.63 -2.53
C PHE A 17 1.78 0.50 -2.44
N CYS A 18 2.82 0.67 -1.61
CA CYS A 18 3.79 -0.39 -1.36
C CYS A 18 3.14 -1.64 -0.74
N PHE A 19 2.25 -1.46 0.25
CA PHE A 19 1.54 -2.54 0.91
C PHE A 19 0.67 -3.34 -0.05
N ILE A 20 -0.11 -2.64 -0.89
CA ILE A 20 -0.98 -3.28 -1.86
C ILE A 20 -0.16 -4.09 -2.86
N ARG A 21 0.88 -3.47 -3.43
CA ARG A 21 1.76 -4.14 -4.39
C ARG A 21 2.44 -5.36 -3.80
N TYR A 22 2.94 -5.28 -2.57
CA TYR A 22 3.56 -6.42 -1.90
C TYR A 22 2.61 -7.63 -1.80
N HIS A 23 1.34 -7.40 -1.45
CA HIS A 23 0.35 -8.49 -1.38
C HIS A 23 -0.03 -9.00 -2.76
N ASP A 24 -0.18 -8.12 -3.74
CA ASP A 24 -0.42 -8.51 -5.14
C ASP A 24 0.74 -9.41 -5.64
N GLU A 25 2.00 -9.06 -5.35
CA GLU A 25 3.18 -9.87 -5.69
C GLU A 25 3.18 -11.23 -4.96
N LEU A 26 2.86 -11.28 -3.65
CA LEU A 26 2.75 -12.54 -2.90
C LEU A 26 1.70 -13.48 -3.51
N LEU A 27 0.57 -12.93 -3.96
CA LEU A 27 -0.47 -13.69 -4.64
C LEU A 27 0.03 -14.19 -6.00
N ASP A 28 0.69 -13.33 -6.78
CA ASP A 28 1.22 -13.67 -8.11
C ASP A 28 2.27 -14.78 -8.06
N VAL A 29 3.13 -14.80 -7.05
CA VAL A 29 4.13 -15.88 -6.85
C VAL A 29 3.55 -17.11 -6.15
N GLY A 30 2.25 -17.10 -5.80
CA GLY A 30 1.56 -18.21 -5.16
C GLY A 30 1.98 -18.46 -3.70
N LEU A 31 2.54 -17.46 -3.02
CA LEU A 31 2.90 -17.54 -1.60
C LEU A 31 1.70 -17.38 -0.67
N ILE A 32 0.64 -16.74 -1.13
CA ILE A 32 -0.64 -16.62 -0.43
C ILE A 32 -1.79 -17.02 -1.35
N THR A 33 -2.89 -17.46 -0.76
CA THR A 33 -4.13 -17.75 -1.47
C THR A 33 -4.92 -16.47 -1.79
N PRO A 34 -5.87 -16.52 -2.76
CA PRO A 34 -6.77 -15.39 -3.02
C PRO A 34 -7.56 -14.94 -1.79
N ASP A 35 -7.94 -15.87 -0.90
CA ASP A 35 -8.68 -15.55 0.32
C ASP A 35 -7.80 -14.81 1.34
N GLU A 36 -6.55 -15.24 1.52
CA GLU A 36 -5.58 -14.55 2.38
C GLU A 36 -5.26 -13.14 1.86
N HIS A 37 -5.09 -13.01 0.53
CA HIS A 37 -4.93 -11.71 -0.12
C HIS A 37 -6.14 -10.81 0.12
N HIS A 38 -7.35 -11.34 -0.05
CA HIS A 38 -8.58 -10.60 0.18
C HIS A 38 -8.67 -10.10 1.63
N VAL A 39 -8.42 -10.98 2.61
CA VAL A 39 -8.43 -10.61 4.03
C VAL A 39 -7.39 -9.52 4.33
N ALA A 40 -6.20 -9.60 3.74
CA ALA A 40 -5.14 -8.63 3.98
C ALA A 40 -5.40 -7.26 3.34
N THR A 41 -6.02 -7.22 2.15
CA THR A 41 -6.09 -5.99 1.34
C THR A 41 -7.46 -5.31 1.33
N ASN A 42 -8.56 -6.03 1.54
CA ASN A 42 -9.90 -5.52 1.28
C ASN A 42 -10.26 -4.28 2.12
N GLU A 43 -10.08 -4.35 3.44
CA GLU A 43 -10.35 -3.20 4.33
C GLU A 43 -9.43 -2.00 4.00
N LYS A 44 -8.15 -2.28 3.69
CA LYS A 44 -7.19 -1.23 3.33
C LYS A 44 -7.61 -0.54 2.03
N ARG A 45 -7.93 -1.30 0.98
CA ARG A 45 -8.44 -0.75 -0.29
C ARG A 45 -9.69 0.08 -0.04
N PHE A 46 -10.66 -0.44 0.72
CA PHE A 46 -11.89 0.29 1.01
C PHE A 46 -11.63 1.65 1.65
N VAL A 47 -10.86 1.70 2.75
CA VAL A 47 -10.59 2.95 3.47
C VAL A 47 -9.78 3.91 2.61
N TRP A 48 -8.71 3.43 1.96
CA TRP A 48 -7.82 4.30 1.20
C TRP A 48 -8.49 4.84 -0.05
N GLU A 49 -9.12 3.99 -0.86
CA GLU A 49 -9.71 4.37 -2.14
C GLU A 49 -10.98 5.21 -1.97
N ASN A 50 -11.79 4.98 -0.92
CA ASN A 50 -13.07 5.67 -0.75
C ASN A 50 -13.04 6.83 0.24
N GLN A 51 -12.04 6.91 1.14
CA GLN A 51 -12.06 7.91 2.22
C GLN A 51 -10.81 8.79 2.25
N ILE A 52 -9.64 8.24 1.91
CA ILE A 52 -8.36 8.95 2.01
C ILE A 52 -7.95 9.57 0.67
N LEU A 53 -7.75 8.75 -0.37
CA LEU A 53 -7.17 9.19 -1.64
C LEU A 53 -8.05 10.21 -2.37
N ILE A 54 -9.38 10.16 -2.20
CA ILE A 54 -10.31 11.13 -2.77
C ILE A 54 -10.10 12.57 -2.27
N ARG A 55 -9.37 12.75 -1.16
CA ARG A 55 -9.05 14.07 -0.58
C ARG A 55 -7.80 14.69 -1.21
N TYR A 56 -7.09 13.97 -2.06
CA TYR A 56 -5.84 14.40 -2.68
C TYR A 56 -6.02 14.59 -4.19
N PRO A 57 -5.29 15.55 -4.81
CA PRO A 57 -5.29 15.67 -6.25
C PRO A 57 -4.80 14.39 -6.93
N ALA A 58 -5.52 13.94 -7.96
CA ALA A 58 -5.18 12.71 -8.68
C ALA A 58 -3.75 12.72 -9.26
N SER A 59 -3.24 13.89 -9.66
CA SER A 59 -1.85 14.05 -10.12
C SER A 59 -0.82 13.70 -9.04
N ILE A 60 -1.04 14.17 -7.80
CA ILE A 60 -0.17 13.89 -6.65
C ILE A 60 -0.26 12.41 -6.27
N VAL A 61 -1.47 11.84 -6.24
CA VAL A 61 -1.66 10.41 -5.95
C VAL A 61 -0.95 9.56 -6.99
N ASN A 62 -1.06 9.91 -8.27
CA ASN A 62 -0.40 9.17 -9.35
C ASN A 62 1.13 9.30 -9.30
N GLU A 63 1.66 10.49 -8.99
CA GLU A 63 3.09 10.71 -8.76
C GLU A 63 3.62 9.80 -7.64
N ILE A 64 2.91 9.74 -6.51
CA ILE A 64 3.31 8.91 -5.36
C ILE A 64 3.18 7.42 -5.68
N ARG A 65 2.16 7.02 -6.46
CA ARG A 65 2.00 5.63 -6.92
C ARG A 65 3.19 5.20 -7.79
N VAL A 66 3.56 6.02 -8.78
CA VAL A 66 4.73 5.77 -9.63
C VAL A 66 6.01 5.71 -8.80
N ASP A 67 6.15 6.58 -7.79
CA ASP A 67 7.27 6.55 -6.88
C ASP A 67 7.31 5.28 -6.00
N ALA A 68 6.16 4.81 -5.51
CA ALA A 68 6.05 3.54 -4.80
C ALA A 68 6.46 2.36 -5.69
N ASP A 69 6.13 2.42 -6.98
CA ASP A 69 6.47 1.37 -7.94
C ASP A 69 7.96 1.32 -8.28
N LEU A 70 8.59 2.47 -8.45
CA LEU A 70 10.00 2.58 -8.83
C LEU A 70 10.94 2.46 -7.62
N ARG A 71 10.50 2.93 -6.45
CA ARG A 71 11.29 3.04 -5.22
C ARG A 71 10.45 2.59 -4.02
N PRO A 72 10.09 1.30 -3.93
CA PRO A 72 9.28 0.80 -2.83
C PRO A 72 9.99 1.01 -1.49
N ILE A 73 9.21 1.21 -0.43
CA ILE A 73 9.75 1.30 0.93
C ILE A 73 10.29 -0.08 1.31
N GLY A 74 11.54 -0.16 1.79
CA GLY A 74 12.28 -1.42 1.92
C GLY A 74 11.59 -2.52 2.73
N VAL A 75 10.77 -2.20 3.74
CA VAL A 75 10.00 -3.19 4.51
C VAL A 75 8.92 -3.91 3.70
N TRP A 76 8.51 -3.33 2.56
CA TRP A 76 7.54 -3.87 1.61
C TRP A 76 8.19 -4.22 0.26
N SER A 77 9.53 -4.26 0.21
CA SER A 77 10.24 -4.74 -0.97
C SER A 77 10.29 -6.29 -0.94
N PRO A 78 9.84 -6.97 -2.00
CA PRO A 78 9.92 -8.44 -2.08
C PRO A 78 11.36 -8.95 -2.03
N THR A 79 12.35 -8.09 -2.28
CA THR A 79 13.78 -8.43 -2.20
C THR A 79 14.27 -8.69 -0.76
N ASN A 80 13.48 -8.35 0.26
CA ASN A 80 13.77 -8.72 1.65
C ASN A 80 13.32 -10.15 2.02
N ILE A 81 12.68 -10.87 1.10
CA ILE A 81 12.41 -12.32 1.25
C ILE A 81 13.71 -13.06 0.96
N GLY A 82 14.65 -13.08 1.92
CA GLY A 82 15.91 -13.81 1.76
C GLY A 82 17.05 -13.48 2.72
N VAL A 83 16.92 -12.45 3.58
CA VAL A 83 17.97 -12.10 4.55
C VAL A 83 17.55 -12.50 5.97
N TRP A 84 17.34 -13.79 6.16
CA TRP A 84 17.46 -14.42 7.47
C TRP A 84 18.74 -15.26 7.44
N SER A 85 19.87 -14.60 7.69
CA SER A 85 21.16 -15.22 7.99
C SER A 85 21.36 -15.29 9.49
#